data_AF-A0A227J8S7-F1
#
_entry.id   AF-A0A227J8S7-F1
#
_cell.length_a   1.000
_cell.length_b   1.000
_cell.length_c   1.000
_cell.angle_alpha   90.00
_cell.angle_beta   90.00
_cell.angle_gamma   90.00
#
_symmetry.space_group_name_H-M   'P 1'
#
loop_
_entity.id
_entity.type
_entity.pdbx_description
1 polymer ?
#
loop_
_entity_poly.entity_id
_entity_poly.type
_entity_poly.pdbx_seq_one_letter_code
_entity_poly.pdbx_strand_id
1 'polypeptide(L)'
;MDVIVFSAGIRPQDELARLAELEVGERGGIVINNQCQTSDENIYAIGECALWEQKIFGLVAPGYTMARTTADVLTGMPSEGFKGADMSTKLKLLGVDVASIGDAQMQTEGAQEMVLQDAVAGIYKKL
;
A
#
# COMPACT_ATOMS: atom_id res chain seq x y z
N MET A 1 -18.94 12.04 28.19
CA MET A 1 -18.79 12.39 26.76
C MET A 1 -18.95 11.11 25.99
N ASP A 2 -19.90 11.07 25.07
CA ASP A 2 -20.05 9.95 24.15
C ASP A 2 -19.23 10.27 22.89
N VAL A 3 -18.30 9.37 22.54
CA VAL A 3 -17.43 9.51 21.37
C VAL A 3 -17.74 8.37 20.42
N ILE A 4 -17.98 8.71 19.15
CA ILE A 4 -18.17 7.75 18.07
C ILE A 4 -16.93 7.78 17.18
N VAL A 5 -16.38 6.60 16.90
CA VAL A 5 -15.21 6.42 16.03
C VAL A 5 -15.63 5.58 14.83
N PHE A 6 -15.31 6.05 13.61
CA PHE A 6 -15.52 5.31 12.38
C PHE A 6 -14.20 4.71 11.88
N SER A 7 -14.18 3.40 11.66
CA SER A 7 -13.05 2.65 11.10
C SER A 7 -13.53 1.78 9.94
N ALA A 8 -13.96 2.42 8.85
CA ALA A 8 -14.59 1.78 7.69
C ALA A 8 -13.68 1.70 6.44
N GLY A 9 -12.37 1.87 6.62
CA GLY A 9 -11.39 1.93 5.54
C GLY A 9 -11.09 3.35 5.07
N ILE A 10 -10.13 3.45 4.15
CA ILE A 10 -9.66 4.71 3.57
C ILE A 10 -9.79 4.68 2.05
N ARG A 11 -9.78 5.87 1.43
CA ARG A 11 -9.71 6.07 -0.02
C ARG A 11 -8.57 7.02 -0.34
N PRO A 12 -7.93 6.90 -1.52
CA PRO A 12 -6.95 7.89 -1.97
C PRO A 12 -7.53 9.29 -1.93
N GLN A 13 -6.74 10.25 -1.45
CA GLN A 13 -7.11 11.66 -1.56
C GLN A 13 -6.56 12.23 -2.86
N ASP A 14 -7.38 12.19 -3.91
CA ASP A 14 -7.01 12.51 -5.30
C ASP A 14 -7.71 13.76 -5.85
N GLU A 15 -8.47 14.48 -5.02
CA GLU A 15 -9.27 15.64 -5.45
C GLU A 15 -8.42 16.74 -6.11
N LEU A 16 -7.26 17.08 -5.51
CA LEU A 16 -6.34 18.06 -6.07
C LEU A 16 -5.78 17.61 -7.44
N ALA A 17 -5.49 16.31 -7.58
CA ALA A 17 -4.97 15.77 -8.83
C ALA A 17 -6.02 15.83 -9.95
N ARG A 18 -7.30 15.54 -9.63
CA ARG A 18 -8.41 15.70 -10.58
C ARG A 18 -8.59 17.15 -11.01
N LEU A 19 -8.50 18.09 -10.07
CA LEU A 19 -8.57 19.52 -10.36
C LEU A 19 -7.39 20.02 -11.20
N ALA A 20 -6.22 19.40 -11.05
CA ALA A 20 -5.02 19.65 -11.83
C ALA A 20 -4.96 18.87 -13.16
N GLU A 21 -6.05 18.19 -13.54
CA GLU A 21 -6.15 17.38 -14.77
C GLU A 21 -5.08 16.27 -14.88
N LEU A 22 -4.57 15.80 -13.74
CA LEU A 22 -3.70 14.63 -13.71
C LEU A 22 -4.51 13.36 -13.97
N GLU A 23 -3.84 12.35 -14.53
CA GLU A 23 -4.42 11.03 -14.70
C GLU A 23 -4.71 10.39 -13.33
N VAL A 24 -5.95 9.98 -13.13
CA VAL A 24 -6.44 9.37 -11.89
C VAL A 24 -7.22 8.12 -12.25
N GLY A 25 -7.01 7.04 -11.49
CA GLY A 25 -7.69 5.77 -11.74
C GLY A 25 -9.20 5.83 -11.57
N GLU A 26 -9.89 4.87 -12.19
CA GLU A 26 -11.36 4.75 -12.13
C GLU A 26 -11.88 4.66 -10.69
N ARG A 27 -11.14 3.95 -9.82
CA ARG A 27 -11.47 3.77 -8.39
C ARG A 27 -10.74 4.77 -7.48
N GLY A 28 -10.10 5.77 -8.07
CA GLY A 28 -9.30 6.79 -7.41
C GLY A 28 -7.82 6.46 -7.30
N GLY A 29 -7.05 7.47 -6.89
CA GLY A 29 -5.59 7.42 -6.81
C GLY A 29 -4.91 7.95 -8.07
N ILE A 30 -3.83 8.70 -7.87
CA ILE A 30 -3.07 9.41 -8.90
C ILE A 30 -2.21 8.38 -9.64
N VAL A 31 -2.41 8.22 -10.94
CA VAL A 31 -1.66 7.26 -11.75
C VAL A 31 -0.19 7.65 -11.75
N ILE A 32 0.69 6.70 -11.42
CA ILE A 32 2.14 6.88 -11.45
C ILE A 32 2.86 5.77 -12.20
N ASN A 33 4.01 6.13 -12.78
CA ASN A 33 4.97 5.18 -13.33
C ASN A 33 5.94 4.64 -12.25
N ASN A 34 6.93 3.85 -12.66
CA ASN A 34 7.95 3.28 -11.75
C ASN A 34 8.85 4.34 -11.10
N GLN A 35 8.89 5.57 -11.62
CA GLN A 35 9.63 6.69 -11.04
C GLN A 35 8.75 7.54 -10.11
N CYS A 36 7.53 7.08 -9.79
CA CYS A 36 6.51 7.80 -9.03
C CYS A 36 6.04 9.11 -9.71
N GLN A 37 6.31 9.24 -11.01
CA GLN A 37 5.94 10.40 -11.81
C GLN A 37 4.50 10.24 -12.31
N THR A 38 3.75 11.33 -12.28
CA THR A 38 2.36 11.38 -12.74
C THR A 38 2.29 11.59 -14.27
N SER A 39 1.11 11.88 -14.81
CA SER A 39 0.93 12.28 -16.21
C SER A 39 1.59 13.62 -16.57
N ASP A 40 1.92 14.46 -15.58
CA ASP A 40 2.77 15.65 -15.76
C ASP A 40 4.21 15.32 -15.37
N GLU A 41 5.16 15.65 -16.25
CA GLU A 41 6.58 15.35 -16.07
C GLU A 41 7.20 16.01 -14.83
N ASN A 42 6.61 17.08 -14.32
CA ASN A 42 7.11 17.84 -13.17
C ASN A 42 6.39 17.50 -11.87
N ILE A 43 5.38 16.63 -11.91
CA ILE A 43 4.55 16.29 -10.75
C ILE A 43 4.73 14.81 -10.41
N TYR A 44 4.97 14.56 -9.12
CA TYR A 44 5.16 13.22 -8.55
C TYR A 44 4.11 12.97 -7.49
N ALA A 45 3.69 11.71 -7.36
CA ALA A 45 2.79 11.26 -6.30
C ALA A 45 3.37 10.03 -5.60
N ILE A 46 3.30 10.01 -4.27
CA ILE A 46 3.85 8.94 -3.43
C ILE A 46 2.90 8.59 -2.29
N GLY A 47 3.05 7.41 -1.71
CA GLY A 47 2.23 6.96 -0.59
C GLY A 47 0.82 6.55 -1.01
N GLU A 48 -0.14 6.72 -0.11
CA GLU A 48 -1.48 6.15 -0.26
C GLU A 48 -2.34 6.83 -1.34
N CYS A 49 -1.96 8.01 -1.81
CA CYS A 49 -2.62 8.67 -2.93
C CYS A 49 -2.14 8.15 -4.29
N ALA A 50 -1.00 7.45 -4.35
CA ALA A 50 -0.39 6.99 -5.59
C ALA A 50 -0.98 5.63 -6.03
N LEU A 51 -1.33 5.56 -7.31
CA LEU A 51 -1.86 4.37 -7.98
C LEU A 51 -0.79 3.85 -8.95
N TRP A 52 -0.12 2.78 -8.55
CA TRP A 52 0.94 2.14 -9.33
C TRP A 52 0.43 0.80 -9.87
N GLU A 53 0.46 0.60 -11.19
CA GLU A 53 -0.07 -0.61 -11.86
C GLU A 53 -1.47 -1.02 -11.35
N GLN A 54 -2.40 -0.06 -11.24
CA GLN A 54 -3.76 -0.25 -10.72
C GLN A 54 -3.83 -0.74 -9.25
N LYS A 55 -2.75 -0.56 -8.48
CA LYS A 55 -2.66 -0.92 -7.06
C LYS A 55 -2.34 0.30 -6.20
N ILE A 56 -3.00 0.36 -5.03
CA ILE A 56 -2.76 1.34 -3.99
C ILE A 56 -2.16 0.61 -2.78
N PHE A 57 -1.14 1.21 -2.18
CA PHE A 57 -0.45 0.64 -1.04
C PHE A 57 -0.79 1.43 0.23
N GLY A 58 -1.68 0.88 1.07
CA GLY A 58 -2.05 1.45 2.39
C GLY A 58 -1.04 1.14 3.49
N LEU A 59 0.26 1.21 3.18
CA LEU A 59 1.34 0.83 4.09
C LEU A 59 2.45 1.88 4.08
N VAL A 60 3.14 2.00 5.21
CA VAL A 60 4.22 2.97 5.39
C VAL A 60 5.48 2.57 4.60
N ALA A 61 5.83 1.29 4.58
CA ALA A 61 7.04 0.82 3.90
C ALA A 61 7.06 1.13 2.38
N PRO A 62 5.99 0.85 1.61
CA PRO A 62 5.89 1.29 0.21
C PRO A 62 6.04 2.80 0.05
N GLY A 63 5.43 3.59 0.95
CA GLY A 63 5.57 5.05 0.95
C GLY A 63 7.03 5.51 1.09
N TYR A 64 7.82 4.86 1.94
CA TYR A 64 9.26 5.16 2.05
C TYR A 64 10.04 4.79 0.79
N THR A 65 9.73 3.65 0.17
CA THR A 65 10.37 3.28 -1.10
C THR A 65 10.03 4.29 -2.20
N MET A 66 8.76 4.68 -2.33
CA MET A 66 8.33 5.71 -3.29
C MET A 66 9.01 7.06 -3.03
N ALA A 67 9.14 7.47 -1.76
CA ALA A 67 9.85 8.69 -1.38
C ALA A 67 11.33 8.64 -1.78
N ARG A 68 11.99 7.49 -1.54
CA ARG A 68 13.39 7.27 -1.95
C ARG A 68 13.55 7.34 -3.46
N THR A 69 12.71 6.61 -4.20
CA THR A 69 12.67 6.62 -5.67
C THR A 69 12.52 8.05 -6.21
N THR A 70 11.57 8.81 -5.66
CA THR A 70 11.31 10.20 -6.09
C THR A 70 12.49 11.11 -5.77
N ALA A 71 13.09 10.97 -4.58
CA ALA A 71 14.26 11.74 -4.19
C ALA A 71 15.47 11.46 -5.09
N ASP A 72 15.71 10.19 -5.45
CA ASP A 72 16.79 9.82 -6.36
C ASP A 72 16.58 10.45 -7.75
N VAL A 73 15.34 10.42 -8.27
CA VAL A 73 14.97 11.07 -9.54
C VAL A 73 15.21 12.58 -9.49
N LEU A 74 14.70 13.27 -8.45
CA LEU A 74 14.83 14.72 -8.31
C LEU A 74 16.28 15.20 -8.12
N THR A 75 17.14 14.35 -7.57
CA THR A 75 18.56 14.67 -7.32
C THR A 75 19.49 14.18 -8.44
N GLY A 76 18.94 13.54 -9.48
CA GLY A 76 19.74 12.97 -10.57
C GLY A 76 20.58 11.76 -10.14
N MET A 77 20.26 11.15 -9.00
CA MET A 77 20.89 9.90 -8.58
C MET A 77 20.30 8.70 -9.35
N PRO A 78 21.06 7.62 -9.53
CA PRO A 78 20.51 6.37 -10.07
C PRO A 78 19.33 5.91 -9.21
N SER A 79 18.18 5.69 -9.85
CA SER A 79 16.96 5.20 -9.21
C SER A 79 16.60 3.83 -9.78
N GLU A 80 16.39 2.84 -8.90
CA GLU A 80 15.91 1.52 -9.34
C GLU A 80 14.42 1.51 -9.71
N GLY A 81 13.70 2.59 -9.40
CA GLY A 81 12.25 2.66 -9.51
C GLY A 81 11.52 1.90 -8.40
N PHE A 82 10.27 2.25 -8.19
CA PHE A 82 9.31 1.50 -7.40
C PHE A 82 8.83 0.29 -8.21
N LYS A 83 8.92 -0.91 -7.61
CA LYS A 83 8.61 -2.20 -8.26
C LYS A 83 7.46 -2.91 -7.55
N GLY A 84 6.57 -2.16 -6.93
CA GLY A 84 5.58 -2.67 -5.99
C GLY A 84 6.14 -2.91 -4.60
N ALA A 85 5.34 -3.55 -3.75
CA ALA A 85 5.73 -3.86 -2.40
C ALA A 85 5.13 -5.18 -1.90
N ASP A 86 5.81 -5.76 -0.92
CA ASP A 86 5.28 -6.85 -0.12
C ASP A 86 4.12 -6.32 0.74
N MET A 87 2.95 -6.97 0.62
CA MET A 87 1.73 -6.62 1.35
C MET A 87 1.70 -7.23 2.76
N SER A 88 2.81 -7.79 3.22
CA SER A 88 2.95 -8.29 4.59
C SER A 88 2.67 -7.18 5.60
N THR A 89 1.73 -7.43 6.51
CA THR A 89 1.33 -6.48 7.55
C THR A 89 1.46 -7.11 8.93
N LYS A 90 1.96 -6.33 9.88
CA LYS A 90 1.95 -6.70 11.31
C LYS A 90 1.17 -5.64 12.08
N LEU A 91 0.09 -6.05 12.74
CA LEU A 91 -0.69 -5.20 13.62
C LEU A 91 -0.15 -5.33 15.05
N LYS A 92 0.19 -4.20 15.68
CA LYS A 92 0.53 -4.16 17.11
C LYS A 92 -0.76 -3.87 17.90
N LEU A 93 -1.38 -4.93 18.44
CA LEU A 93 -2.48 -4.81 19.40
C LEU A 93 -1.94 -5.08 20.80
N LEU A 94 -2.55 -4.44 21.81
CA LEU A 94 -2.21 -4.72 23.21
C LEU A 94 -2.63 -6.16 23.53
N GLY A 95 -1.64 -7.03 23.76
CA GLY A 95 -1.85 -8.42 24.19
C GLY A 95 -2.07 -9.44 23.06
N VAL A 96 -2.05 -9.03 21.78
CA VAL A 96 -2.18 -9.95 20.64
C VAL A 96 -1.23 -9.55 19.51
N ASP A 97 -0.40 -10.48 19.06
CA ASP A 97 0.39 -10.34 17.84
C ASP A 97 -0.43 -10.85 16.65
N VAL A 98 -0.73 -9.97 15.69
CA VAL A 98 -1.40 -10.34 14.43
C VAL A 98 -0.48 -9.98 13.27
N ALA A 99 -0.21 -10.94 12.39
CA ALA A 99 0.51 -10.73 11.15
C ALA A 99 -0.14 -11.51 10.01
N SER A 100 -0.10 -10.95 8.81
CA SER A 100 -0.46 -11.63 7.57
C SER A 100 0.71 -11.54 6.61
N ILE A 101 1.10 -12.67 6.02
CA ILE A 101 2.25 -12.83 5.14
C ILE A 101 1.81 -13.69 3.96
N GLY A 102 2.24 -13.35 2.74
CA GLY A 102 1.90 -14.10 1.53
C GLY A 102 0.48 -13.86 1.01
N ASP A 103 -0.03 -14.79 0.20
CA ASP A 103 -1.34 -14.70 -0.43
C ASP A 103 -2.44 -15.33 0.44
N ALA A 104 -2.82 -14.60 1.50
CA ALA A 104 -3.81 -15.08 2.47
C ALA A 104 -5.21 -15.36 1.87
N GLN A 105 -5.47 -14.90 0.65
CA GLN A 105 -6.73 -15.06 -0.07
C GLN A 105 -6.64 -16.10 -1.20
N MET A 106 -5.49 -16.76 -1.39
CA MET A 106 -5.24 -17.77 -2.44
C MET A 106 -5.60 -17.28 -3.86
N GLN A 107 -5.24 -16.04 -4.19
CA GLN A 107 -5.45 -15.48 -5.53
C GLN A 107 -4.50 -16.06 -6.58
N THR A 108 -3.36 -16.60 -6.15
CA THR A 108 -2.32 -17.18 -7.00
C THR A 108 -2.61 -18.64 -7.31
N GLU A 109 -2.48 -19.04 -8.58
CA GLU A 109 -2.67 -20.44 -9.00
C GLU A 109 -1.67 -21.36 -8.28
N GLY A 110 -2.18 -22.44 -7.67
CA GLY A 110 -1.36 -23.39 -6.90
C GLY A 110 -1.06 -22.96 -5.46
N ALA A 111 -1.67 -21.87 -4.96
CA ALA A 111 -1.58 -21.50 -3.55
C ALA A 111 -2.08 -22.64 -2.65
N GLN A 112 -1.35 -22.92 -1.58
CA GLN A 112 -1.70 -23.91 -0.56
C GLN A 112 -1.90 -23.19 0.76
N GLU A 113 -2.86 -23.67 1.57
CA GLU A 113 -3.07 -23.16 2.92
C GLU A 113 -2.76 -24.22 3.99
N MET A 114 -2.13 -23.80 5.08
CA MET A 114 -1.97 -24.60 6.28
C MET A 114 -2.47 -23.81 7.50
N VAL A 115 -3.40 -24.41 8.24
CA VAL A 115 -3.99 -23.80 9.45
C VAL A 115 -3.47 -24.52 10.69
N LEU A 116 -2.89 -23.75 11.61
CA LEU A 116 -2.55 -24.20 12.95
C LEU A 116 -3.40 -23.41 13.96
N GLN A 117 -4.21 -24.14 14.71
CA GLN A 117 -5.05 -23.60 15.77
C GLN A 117 -4.71 -24.27 17.10
N ASP A 118 -4.16 -23.51 18.03
CA ASP A 118 -3.94 -23.93 19.41
C ASP A 118 -4.85 -23.12 20.34
N ALA A 119 -5.96 -23.73 20.74
CA ALA A 119 -6.96 -23.10 21.59
C ALA A 119 -6.49 -22.88 23.03
N VAL A 120 -5.49 -23.64 23.50
CA VAL A 120 -4.95 -23.53 24.86
C VAL A 120 -3.95 -22.39 24.95
N ALA A 121 -3.07 -22.27 23.94
CA ALA A 121 -2.11 -21.18 23.85
C ALA A 121 -2.70 -19.88 23.26
N GLY A 122 -3.94 -19.92 22.73
CA GLY A 122 -4.57 -18.79 22.05
C GLY A 122 -3.91 -18.43 20.72
N ILE A 123 -3.27 -19.39 20.06
CA ILE A 123 -2.51 -19.18 18.82
C ILE A 123 -3.35 -19.58 17.62
N TYR A 124 -3.46 -18.66 16.66
CA TYR A 124 -3.96 -18.93 15.32
C TYR A 124 -2.89 -18.54 14.30
N LYS A 125 -2.53 -19.46 13.41
CA LYS A 125 -1.61 -19.21 12.29
C LYS A 125 -2.23 -19.79 11.02
N LYS A 126 -2.32 -18.96 9.98
CA LYS A 126 -2.66 -19.36 8.63
C LYS A 126 -1.48 -18.99 7.74
N LEU A 127 -0.91 -20.00 7.08
CA LEU A 127 0.22 -19.88 6.15
C LEU A 127 -0.26 -20.24 4.74
#